data_AF-F3SHF1-F1
#
_entry.id   AF-F3SHF1-F1
#
_cell.length_a   1.000
_cell.length_b   1.000
_cell.length_c   1.000
_cell.angle_alpha   90.00
_cell.angle_beta   90.00
_cell.angle_gamma   90.00
#
_symmetry.space_group_name_H-M   'P 1'
#
loop_
_entity.id
_entity.type
_entity.pdbx_description
1 polymer ?
#
loop_
_entity_poly.entity_id
_entity_poly.type
_entity_poly.pdbx_seq_one_letter_code
_entity_poly.pdbx_strand_id
1 'polypeptide(L)'
;MAKHRAEFNRLKNSLIDEWELKTGQTWPTYLEDVIGKNGNVVRKAGSKYDAHHIIENSYGGNNEWWNIHPARFPNEHQAGIHRAESPARELFN
;
A
#
# COMPACT_ATOMS: atom_id res chain seq x y z
N MET A 1 6.69 16.84 -4.72
CA MET A 1 5.56 15.98 -5.10
C MET A 1 5.86 15.02 -6.26
N ALA A 2 6.14 15.47 -7.50
CA ALA A 2 6.37 14.54 -8.63
C ALA A 2 7.64 13.67 -8.50
N LYS A 3 8.77 14.25 -8.04
CA LYS A 3 10.03 13.53 -7.84
C LYS A 3 9.91 12.40 -6.80
N HIS A 4 9.22 12.67 -5.70
CA HIS A 4 9.00 11.70 -4.61
C HIS A 4 8.13 10.51 -5.05
N ARG A 5 7.14 10.73 -5.93
CA ARG A 5 6.31 9.65 -6.47
C ARG A 5 7.11 8.74 -7.41
N ALA A 6 7.98 9.32 -8.23
CA ALA A 6 8.84 8.55 -9.13
C ALA A 6 9.84 7.68 -8.33
N GLU A 7 10.41 8.24 -7.28
CA GLU A 7 11.29 7.52 -6.36
C GLU A 7 10.56 6.38 -5.63
N PHE A 8 9.38 6.66 -5.08
CA PHE A 8 8.56 5.61 -4.45
C PHE A 8 8.24 4.48 -5.44
N ASN A 9 7.82 4.80 -6.67
CA ASN A 9 7.53 3.78 -7.67
C ASN A 9 8.74 2.90 -8.01
N ARG A 10 9.95 3.47 -7.97
CA ARG A 10 11.20 2.72 -8.16
C ARG A 10 11.50 1.80 -6.98
N LEU A 11 11.30 2.27 -5.74
CA LEU A 11 11.60 1.53 -4.53
C LEU A 11 10.51 0.54 -4.12
N LYS A 12 9.27 0.74 -4.59
CA LYS A 12 8.07 0.04 -4.14
C LYS A 12 8.23 -1.48 -4.04
N ASN A 13 8.76 -2.13 -5.07
CA ASN A 13 8.89 -3.58 -5.07
C ASN A 13 9.89 -4.04 -3.99
N SER A 14 11.02 -3.34 -3.84
CA SER A 14 12.01 -3.64 -2.81
C SER A 14 11.45 -3.41 -1.40
N LEU A 15 10.63 -2.38 -1.20
CA LEU A 15 9.95 -2.13 0.07
C LEU A 15 8.92 -3.21 0.38
N ILE A 16 8.20 -3.73 -0.63
CA ILE A 16 7.29 -4.87 -0.47
C ILE A 16 8.07 -6.12 -0.07
N ASP A 17 9.17 -6.43 -0.78
CA ASP A 17 9.99 -7.60 -0.47
C ASP A 17 10.57 -7.51 0.95
N GLU A 18 11.02 -6.32 1.37
CA GLU A 18 11.49 -6.08 2.74
C GLU A 18 10.34 -6.19 3.75
N TRP A 19 9.16 -5.67 3.45
CA TRP A 19 7.98 -5.81 4.31
C TRP A 19 7.62 -7.28 4.51
N GLU A 20 7.61 -8.09 3.45
CA GLU A 20 7.35 -9.54 3.53
C GLU A 20 8.41 -10.24 4.38
N LEU A 21 9.69 -9.91 4.16
CA LEU A 21 10.81 -10.46 4.95
C LEU A 21 10.71 -10.11 6.43
N LYS A 22 10.41 -8.85 6.76
CA LYS A 22 10.39 -8.34 8.14
C LYS A 22 9.15 -8.77 8.91
N THR A 23 8.01 -8.91 8.24
CA THR A 23 6.75 -9.30 8.87
C THR A 23 6.50 -10.81 8.83
N GLY A 24 7.19 -11.53 7.95
CA GLY A 24 6.92 -12.95 7.66
C GLY A 24 5.60 -13.19 6.93
N GLN A 25 4.94 -12.14 6.47
CA GLN A 25 3.67 -12.21 5.74
C GLN A 25 3.90 -12.13 4.24
N THR A 26 2.94 -12.62 3.44
CA THR A 26 2.95 -12.46 1.99
C THR A 26 2.09 -11.27 1.60
N TRP A 27 2.60 -10.42 0.72
CA TRP A 27 1.88 -9.27 0.19
C TRP A 27 0.66 -9.75 -0.59
N PRO A 28 -0.55 -9.28 -0.25
CA PRO A 28 -1.77 -9.79 -0.85
C PRO A 28 -1.88 -9.45 -2.33
N THR A 29 -2.47 -10.38 -3.07
CA THR A 29 -2.76 -10.24 -4.50
C THR A 29 -4.25 -10.38 -4.77
N TYR A 30 -4.73 -9.82 -5.88
CA TYR A 30 -6.11 -10.05 -6.32
C TYR A 30 -6.28 -11.50 -6.78
N LEU A 31 -7.28 -12.20 -6.26
CA LEU A 31 -7.62 -13.56 -6.69
C LEU A 31 -8.39 -13.58 -8.02
N GLU A 32 -9.08 -12.48 -8.32
CA GLU A 32 -9.91 -12.29 -9.51
C GLU A 32 -9.65 -10.92 -10.13
N ASP A 33 -10.03 -10.76 -11.40
CA ASP A 33 -9.96 -9.46 -12.07
C ASP A 33 -10.89 -8.46 -11.37
N VAL A 34 -10.36 -7.29 -11.04
CA VAL A 34 -11.16 -6.18 -10.51
C VAL A 34 -11.72 -5.38 -11.66
N ILE A 35 -13.05 -5.31 -11.72
CA ILE A 35 -13.78 -4.56 -12.75
C ILE A 35 -14.07 -3.14 -12.25
N GLY A 36 -13.66 -2.14 -13.01
CA GLY A 36 -13.94 -0.73 -12.75
C GLY A 36 -15.38 -0.35 -13.07
N LYS A 37 -15.77 0.87 -12.68
CA LYS A 37 -17.13 1.41 -12.89
C LYS A 37 -17.57 1.47 -14.36
N ASN A 38 -16.62 1.48 -15.29
CA ASN A 38 -16.83 1.50 -16.74
C ASN A 38 -16.82 0.09 -17.38
N GLY A 39 -16.83 -0.98 -16.59
CA GLY A 39 -16.79 -2.36 -17.08
C GLY A 39 -15.41 -2.86 -17.51
N ASN A 40 -14.37 -2.02 -17.44
CA ASN A 40 -13.00 -2.43 -17.79
C ASN A 40 -12.27 -3.07 -16.62
N VAL A 41 -11.38 -4.02 -16.89
CA VAL A 41 -10.47 -4.59 -15.90
C VAL A 41 -9.47 -3.51 -15.45
N VAL A 42 -9.51 -3.14 -14.17
CA VAL A 42 -8.61 -2.13 -13.58
C VAL A 42 -7.43 -2.75 -12.82
N ARG A 43 -7.57 -4.00 -12.37
CA ARG A 43 -6.49 -4.83 -11.80
C ARG A 43 -6.73 -6.27 -12.24
N LYS A 44 -5.67 -6.97 -12.66
CA LYS A 44 -5.78 -8.38 -13.05
C LYS A 44 -5.61 -9.29 -11.85
N ALA A 45 -6.20 -10.48 -11.89
CA ALA A 45 -5.86 -11.58 -10.99
C ALA A 45 -4.33 -11.78 -10.95
N GLY A 46 -3.79 -12.03 -9.77
CA GLY A 46 -2.36 -12.12 -9.48
C GLY A 46 -1.65 -10.77 -9.31
N SER A 47 -2.29 -9.64 -9.62
CA SER A 47 -1.68 -8.33 -9.34
C SER A 47 -1.58 -8.11 -7.83
N LYS A 48 -0.47 -7.55 -7.35
CA LYS A 48 -0.32 -7.12 -5.95
C LYS A 48 -1.31 -6.00 -5.63
N TYR A 49 -1.73 -5.94 -4.36
CA TYR A 49 -2.41 -4.76 -3.83
C TYR A 49 -1.49 -3.56 -3.92
N ASP A 50 -2.07 -2.37 -4.01
CA ASP A 50 -1.29 -1.15 -4.12
C ASP A 50 -0.55 -0.91 -2.80
N ALA A 51 0.70 -0.44 -2.87
CA ALA A 51 1.44 -0.02 -1.68
C ALA A 51 1.06 1.41 -1.33
N HIS A 52 0.57 1.62 -0.11
CA HIS A 52 0.16 2.92 0.39
C HIS A 52 1.00 3.30 1.61
N HIS A 53 1.41 4.55 1.70
CA HIS A 53 2.17 5.03 2.85
C HIS A 53 1.27 5.15 4.09
N ILE A 54 1.75 4.74 5.26
CA ILE A 54 1.04 4.95 6.53
C ILE A 54 1.11 6.43 6.93
N ILE A 55 2.33 6.98 6.93
CA ILE A 55 2.57 8.43 7.04
C ILE A 55 2.68 8.95 5.62
N GLU A 56 1.70 9.75 5.20
CA GLU A 56 1.68 10.24 3.82
C GLU A 56 2.95 11.02 3.47
N ASN A 57 3.38 10.88 2.22
CA ASN A 57 4.56 11.57 1.67
C ASN A 57 4.43 13.11 1.74
N SER A 58 3.19 13.63 1.74
CA SER A 58 2.87 15.05 1.96
C SER A 58 3.35 15.57 3.32
N TYR A 59 3.42 14.69 4.33
CA TYR A 59 3.91 14.97 5.68
C TYR A 59 5.36 14.55 5.91
N GLY A 60 6.09 14.20 4.83
CA GLY A 60 7.49 13.78 4.92
C GLY A 60 7.68 12.32 5.34
N GLY A 61 6.66 11.46 5.16
CA GLY A 61 6.81 10.02 5.39
C GLY A 61 7.90 9.40 4.52
N ASN A 62 8.77 8.61 5.14
CA ASN A 62 9.90 7.99 4.46
C ASN A 62 9.46 6.83 3.54
N ASN A 63 10.24 6.56 2.50
CA ASN A 63 10.08 5.38 1.66
C ASN A 63 10.72 4.16 2.33
N GLU A 64 10.06 3.65 3.36
CA GLU A 64 10.56 2.57 4.21
C GLU A 64 9.55 1.44 4.31
N TRP A 65 10.01 0.21 4.51
CA TRP A 65 9.14 -0.97 4.59
C TRP A 65 8.08 -0.82 5.70
N TRP A 66 8.46 -0.24 6.84
CA TRP A 66 7.57 -0.04 7.98
C TRP A 66 6.55 1.08 7.74
N ASN A 67 6.77 1.92 6.72
CA ASN A 67 5.88 3.03 6.38
C ASN A 67 4.97 2.69 5.20
N ILE A 68 4.88 1.43 4.76
CA ILE A 68 3.96 1.01 3.70
C ILE A 68 3.00 -0.09 4.18
N HIS A 69 1.81 -0.13 3.60
CA HIS A 69 0.85 -1.21 3.80
C HIS A 69 0.14 -1.58 2.48
N PRO A 70 -0.34 -2.82 2.33
CA PRO A 70 -1.17 -3.19 1.19
C PRO A 70 -2.52 -2.50 1.29
N ALA A 71 -2.98 -1.94 0.18
CA ALA A 71 -4.27 -1.30 0.06
C ALA A 71 -5.00 -1.84 -1.19
N ARG A 72 -6.13 -2.50 -0.98
CA ARG A 72 -7.02 -2.98 -2.02
C ARG A 72 -7.77 -1.83 -2.69
N PHE A 73 -7.74 -1.81 -4.02
CA PHE A 73 -8.56 -0.93 -4.83
C PHE A 73 -10.03 -1.40 -4.82
N PRO A 74 -11.03 -0.48 -4.84
CA PRO A 74 -10.90 0.98 -4.77
C PRO A 74 -10.95 1.56 -3.34
N ASN A 75 -11.25 0.74 -2.34
CA ASN A 75 -11.78 1.25 -1.05
C ASN A 75 -10.74 1.46 0.04
N GLU A 76 -9.54 0.88 -0.05
CA GLU A 76 -8.56 0.92 1.05
C GLU A 76 -7.50 2.03 0.93
N HIS A 77 -7.56 2.85 -0.12
CA HIS A 77 -6.65 3.99 -0.31
C HIS A 77 -6.92 5.18 0.63
N GLN A 78 -8.03 5.18 1.39
CA GLN A 78 -8.44 6.31 2.26
C GLN A 78 -9.26 5.90 3.50
N ALA A 79 -9.58 4.61 3.72
CA ALA A 79 -10.51 4.20 4.78
C ALA A 79 -9.89 3.39 5.94
N GLY A 80 -8.66 2.87 5.79
CA GLY A 80 -8.03 2.00 6.80
C GLY A 80 -7.23 2.74 7.88
N ILE A 81 -6.61 3.88 7.55
CA ILE A 81 -5.72 4.63 8.47
C ILE A 81 -6.52 5.52 9.44
N HIS A 82 -7.74 5.94 9.07
CA HIS A 82 -8.62 6.74 9.94
C HIS A 82 -9.69 5.93 10.71
N ARG A 83 -9.63 4.59 10.73
CA ARG A 83 -10.46 3.80 11.66
C ARG A 83 -9.72 3.58 12.98
N ALA A 84 -10.46 3.72 14.08
CA ALA A 84 -9.99 3.77 15.46
C ALA A 84 -9.30 2.50 16.02
N GLU A 85 -8.92 1.53 15.18
CA GLU A 85 -8.38 0.22 15.59
C GLU A 85 -7.21 -0.25 14.70
N SER A 86 -6.48 0.67 14.06
CA SER A 86 -5.24 0.32 13.35
C SER A 86 -4.08 0.10 14.35
N PRO A 87 -3.22 -0.95 14.16
CA PRO A 87 -2.00 -1.18 14.95
C PRO A 87 -1.06 0.03 15.03
N ALA A 88 -1.24 1.04 14.16
CA ALA A 88 -0.48 2.28 14.18
C ALA A 88 -0.60 3.05 15.51
N ARG A 89 -1.69 2.90 16.29
CA ARG A 89 -1.83 3.60 17.57
C ARG A 89 -0.90 3.07 18.67
N GLU A 90 -0.47 1.81 18.61
CA GLU A 90 0.50 1.28 19.60
C GLU A 90 1.94 1.70 19.30
N LEU A 91 2.26 2.09 18.06
CA LEU A 91 3.62 2.41 17.63
C LEU A 91 3.97 3.90 17.72
N PHE A 92 2.98 4.79 17.81
CA PHE A 92 3.18 6.25 17.81
C PHE A 92 2.63 6.96 19.07
N ASN A 93 2.49 6.24 20.19
CA ASN A 93 2.06 6.79 21.47
C ASN A 93 3.22 6.85 22.47
#